data_AF-A0A0G1N8M4-F1
#
_entry.id   AF-A0A0G1N8M4-F1
#
_cell.length_a   1.000
_cell.length_b   1.000
_cell.length_c   1.000
_cell.angle_alpha   90.00
_cell.angle_beta   90.00
_cell.angle_gamma   90.00
#
_symmetry.space_group_name_H-M   'P 1'
#
loop_
_entity.id
_entity.type
_entity.pdbx_description
1 polymer ?
#
loop_
_entity_poly.entity_id
_entity_poly.type
_entity_poly.pdbx_seq_one_letter_code
_entity_poly.pdbx_strand_id
1 'polypeptide(L)' 'MKKISRKVIPSEVFLTNDEFLESYNDNMPLGYPHVSLAMLEKFKDGHLALFKANGLWSLDQHRKRMIDWLPQNI' A
#
# COMPACT_ATOMS: atom_id res chain seq x y z
N MET A 1 -1.17 23.08 3.19
CA MET A 1 -2.44 22.96 3.93
C MET A 1 -2.49 21.59 4.59
N LYS A 2 -2.90 21.55 5.88
CA LYS A 2 -3.28 20.40 6.74
C LYS A 2 -2.35 19.17 6.76
N LYS A 3 -1.48 19.16 7.78
CA LYS A 3 -0.82 17.98 8.35
C LYS A 3 -1.91 17.01 8.83
N ILE A 4 -2.02 15.84 8.21
CA ILE A 4 -2.95 14.80 8.67
C ILE A 4 -2.19 13.92 9.65
N SER A 5 -2.08 14.38 10.90
CA SER A 5 -1.75 13.51 12.02
C SER A 5 -2.93 12.58 12.27
N ARG A 6 -2.99 11.45 11.55
CA ARG A 6 -3.86 10.33 11.92
C ARG A 6 -2.95 9.14 12.22
N LYS A 7 -2.67 8.98 13.51
CA LYS A 7 -2.03 7.79 14.07
C LYS A 7 -3.03 6.64 13.95
N VAL A 8 -3.13 6.06 12.75
CA VAL A 8 -4.03 4.94 12.46
C VAL A 8 -3.35 3.67 12.97
N ILE A 9 -4.05 2.97 13.86
CA ILE A 9 -3.56 1.79 14.58
C ILE A 9 -3.49 0.61 13.58
N PRO A 10 -2.40 -0.17 13.47
CA PRO A 10 -2.12 -0.97 12.27
C PRO A 10 -2.88 -2.30 12.13
N SER A 11 -3.70 -2.71 13.10
CA SER A 11 -4.12 -4.11 13.18
C SER A 11 -5.41 -4.47 12.42
N GLU A 12 -6.34 -3.53 12.22
CA GLU A 12 -7.66 -3.84 11.60
C GLU A 12 -8.21 -2.71 10.70
N VAL A 13 -7.32 -1.88 10.13
CA VAL A 13 -7.77 -0.74 9.32
C VAL A 13 -7.58 -1.05 7.85
N PHE A 14 -8.72 -1.12 7.18
CA PHE A 14 -8.83 -1.15 5.74
C PHE A 14 -8.43 0.21 5.15
N LEU A 15 -7.34 0.26 4.39
CA LEU A 15 -6.81 1.50 3.84
C LEU A 15 -7.30 1.74 2.41
N THR A 16 -7.47 3.01 2.08
CA THR A 16 -7.60 3.47 0.69
C THR A 16 -6.26 3.46 -0.03
N ASN A 17 -6.25 3.57 -1.37
CA ASN A 17 -5.01 3.59 -2.16
C ASN A 17 -4.04 4.67 -1.66
N ASP A 18 -4.56 5.86 -1.34
CA ASP A 18 -3.77 7.01 -0.90
C ASP A 18 -3.16 6.79 0.49
N GLU A 19 -3.95 6.30 1.45
CA GLU A 19 -3.47 6.02 2.81
C GLU A 19 -2.45 4.88 2.85
N PHE A 20 -2.65 3.85 2.02
CA PHE A 20 -1.68 2.78 1.87
C PHE A 20 -0.40 3.31 1.23
N LEU A 21 -0.50 4.17 0.22
CA LEU A 21 0.64 4.80 -0.44
C LEU A 21 1.48 5.61 0.54
N GLU A 22 0.84 6.49 1.31
CA GLU A 22 1.51 7.30 2.33
C GLU A 22 2.16 6.42 3.38
N SER A 23 1.43 5.45 3.94
CA SER A 23 1.98 4.54 4.97
C SER A 23 3.10 3.65 4.44
N TYR A 24 3.00 3.25 3.17
CA TYR A 24 4.03 2.46 2.52
C TYR A 24 5.29 3.33 2.37
N ASN A 25 5.19 4.47 1.68
CA ASN A 25 6.32 5.35 1.39
C ASN A 25 6.97 5.92 2.66
N ASP A 26 6.19 6.32 3.67
CA ASP A 26 6.70 6.84 4.95
C ASP A 26 7.58 5.83 5.68
N ASN A 27 7.26 4.55 5.52
CA ASN A 27 7.89 3.48 6.26
C ASN A 27 8.92 2.71 5.41
N MET A 28 9.24 3.18 4.19
CA MET A 28 10.30 2.64 3.34
C MET A 28 11.66 3.29 3.63
N PRO A 29 12.76 2.53 3.56
CA PRO A 29 14.10 3.08 3.72
C PRO A 29 14.47 4.03 2.56
N LEU A 30 15.27 5.05 2.86
CA LEU A 30 15.85 5.96 1.87
C LEU A 30 16.60 5.13 0.81
N GLY A 31 16.11 5.12 -0.43
CA GLY A 31 16.69 4.39 -1.55
C GLY A 31 15.77 3.36 -2.19
N TYR A 32 14.62 3.06 -1.59
CA TYR A 32 13.60 2.25 -2.26
C TYR A 32 12.73 3.13 -3.19
N PRO A 33 12.36 2.63 -4.39
CA PRO A 33 11.46 3.36 -5.27
C PRO A 33 10.12 3.61 -4.56
N HIS A 34 9.70 4.87 -4.55
CA HIS A 34 8.37 5.22 -4.10
C HIS A 34 7.35 4.60 -5.04
N VAL A 35 6.40 3.89 -4.45
CA VAL A 35 5.22 3.46 -5.19
C VAL A 35 4.40 4.68 -5.56
N SER A 36 3.78 4.59 -6.74
CA SER A 36 2.80 5.55 -7.21
C SER A 36 1.42 4.90 -7.22
N LEU A 37 0.37 5.72 -7.23
CA LEU A 37 -1.01 5.26 -7.27
C LEU A 37 -1.28 4.36 -8.49
N ALA A 38 -0.65 4.64 -9.63
CA ALA A 38 -0.72 3.79 -10.82
C ALA A 38 -0.12 2.37 -10.60
N MET A 39 0.93 2.23 -9.79
CA MET A 39 1.50 0.92 -9.43
C MET A 39 0.59 0.17 -8.46
N LEU A 40 -0.01 0.89 -7.50
CA LEU A 40 -1.01 0.33 -6.61
C LEU A 40 -2.20 -0.23 -7.39
N GLU A 41 -2.69 0.50 -8.39
CA GLU A 41 -3.78 0.05 -9.25
C GLU A 41 -3.41 -1.18 -10.08
N LYS A 42 -2.22 -1.20 -10.70
CA LYS A 42 -1.72 -2.39 -11.41
C LYS A 42 -1.57 -3.60 -10.49
N PHE A 43 -1.02 -3.40 -9.30
CA PHE A 43 -0.92 -4.45 -8.30
C PHE A 43 -2.32 -4.94 -7.91
N LYS A 44 -3.26 -4.03 -7.67
CA LYS A 44 -4.63 -4.37 -7.29
C LYS A 44 -5.33 -5.16 -8.39
N ASP A 45 -5.17 -4.77 -9.65
CA ASP A 45 -5.73 -5.45 -10.81
C ASP A 45 -5.16 -6.88 -10.97
N GLY A 46 -3.84 -7.03 -10.87
CA GLY A 46 -3.19 -8.35 -10.93
C GLY A 46 -3.42 -9.24 -9.70
N HIS A 47 -3.75 -8.62 -8.56
CA HIS A 47 -3.91 -9.31 -7.28
C HIS A 47 -5.31 -9.11 -6.66
N LEU A 48 -6.36 -8.94 -7.48
CA LEU A 48 -7.75 -8.82 -7.00
C LEU A 48 -8.14 -9.96 -6.04
N ALA A 49 -7.56 -11.15 -6.25
CA ALA A 49 -7.74 -12.32 -5.39
C ALA A 49 -7.14 -12.17 -3.97
N LEU A 50 -6.30 -11.17 -3.69
CA LEU A 50 -5.87 -10.80 -2.33
C LEU A 50 -6.89 -9.92 -1.62
N PHE A 51 -7.76 -9.24 -2.38
CA PHE A 51 -8.80 -8.33 -1.89
C PHE A 51 -10.15 -9.06 -1.72
N LYS A 52 -10.15 -10.22 -1.05
CA LYS A 52 -11.30 -11.17 -1.06
C LYS A 52 -12.58 -10.71 -0.36
N ALA A 53 -12.55 -9.69 0.48
CA ALA A 53 -13.71 -9.36 1.31
C ALA A 53 -14.29 -7.95 1.08
N ASN A 54 -13.45 -6.95 0.81
CA ASN A 54 -13.92 -5.56 0.72
C ASN A 54 -13.19 -4.70 -0.33
N GLY A 55 -12.28 -5.25 -1.16
CA GLY A 55 -11.53 -4.40 -2.10
C GLY A 55 -10.55 -3.43 -1.42
N LEU A 56 -10.27 -3.65 -0.12
CA LEU A 56 -9.53 -2.76 0.77
C LEU A 56 -8.11 -3.25 1.06
N TRP A 57 -7.18 -2.32 1.28
CA TRP A 57 -5.78 -2.63 1.54
C TRP A 57 -5.54 -2.99 3.01
N SER A 58 -4.94 -4.16 3.23
CA SER A 58 -4.34 -4.57 4.51
C SER A 58 -2.85 -4.24 4.52
N LEU A 59 -2.43 -3.42 5.49
CA LEU A 59 -1.05 -2.92 5.59
C LEU A 59 -0.04 -4.07 5.68
N ASP A 60 -0.18 -5.04 6.59
CA ASP A 60 0.82 -6.13 6.72
C ASP A 60 0.86 -7.06 5.49
N GLN A 61 -0.30 -7.55 5.05
CA GLN A 61 -0.38 -8.54 3.96
C GLN A 61 0.02 -7.95 2.61
N HIS A 62 -0.53 -6.79 2.25
CA HIS A 62 -0.28 -6.19 0.93
C HIS A 62 1.09 -5.54 0.86
N ARG A 63 1.64 -5.02 1.96
CA ARG A 63 2.98 -4.43 1.96
C ARG A 63 4.05 -5.47 1.67
N LYS A 64 3.99 -6.64 2.30
CA LYS A 64 4.90 -7.76 1.98
C LYS A 64 4.80 -8.17 0.51
N ARG A 65 3.57 -8.29 0.00
CA ARG A 65 3.34 -8.66 -1.41
C ARG A 65 3.78 -7.57 -2.39
N MET A 66 3.61 -6.30 -2.04
CA MET A 66 4.01 -5.18 -2.87
C MET A 66 5.52 -5.03 -2.94
N ILE A 67 6.23 -5.20 -1.81
CA ILE A 67 7.70 -5.21 -1.78
C ILE A 67 8.25 -6.31 -2.68
N ASP A 68 7.62 -7.49 -2.70
CA ASP A 68 8.01 -8.61 -3.57
C ASP A 68 7.68 -8.38 -5.05
N TRP A 69 6.54 -7.72 -5.33
CA TRP A 69 6.05 -7.47 -6.68
C TRP A 69 6.74 -6.29 -7.38
N LEU A 70 7.09 -5.24 -6.64
CA LEU A 70 7.77 -4.04 -7.14
C LEU A 70 9.00 -4.34 -8.00
N PRO A 71 10.03 -5.06 -7.52
CA PRO A 71 11.23 -5.34 -8.31
C PRO A 71 10.96 -6.14 -9.59
N GLN A 72 9.78 -6.77 -9.72
CA GLN A 72 9.38 -7.52 -10.92
C GLN A 72 8.62 -6.64 -11.93
N ASN A 73 8.20 -5.43 -11.55
CA ASN A 73 7.31 -4.55 -12.34
C ASN A 73 7.80 -3.09 -12.44
N ILE A 74 9.02 -2.78 -11.97
CA ILE A 74 9.70 -1.48 -12.10
C ILE A 74 10.76 -1.49 -13.20
#